data_AF-A0A1X1ETV9-F1
#
_entry.id   AF-A0A1X1ETV9-F1
#
_cell.length_a   1.000
_cell.length_b   1.000
_cell.length_c   1.000
_cell.angle_alpha   90.00
_cell.angle_beta   90.00
_cell.angle_gamma   90.00
#
_symmetry.space_group_name_H-M   'P 1'
#
loop_
_entity.id
_entity.type
_entity.pdbx_description
1 polymer ?
#
loop_
_entity_poly.entity_id
_entity_poly.type
_entity_poly.pdbx_seq_one_letter_code
_entity_poly.pdbx_strand_id
1 'polypeptide(L)' 'MSVFLITANAPLTDLVFGASLFFPPLFKAVLLGFFFWLLIHPLLRGWMYSGDIWHPTLMDLSLFVLCVTAALWLLSLG' A
#
# COMPACT_ATOMS: atom_id res chain seq x y z
N MET A 1 29.94 0.08 -35.36
CA MET A 1 28.91 -0.70 -34.65
C MET A 1 29.22 -0.56 -33.16
N SER A 2 28.65 0.49 -32.56
CA SER A 2 29.12 1.03 -31.30
C SER A 2 28.44 0.32 -30.13
N VAL A 3 29.25 -0.46 -29.42
CA VAL A 3 29.36 -0.42 -27.97
C VAL A 3 28.20 -1.05 -27.18
N PHE A 4 28.36 -2.35 -26.91
CA PHE A 4 27.94 -2.97 -25.64
C PHE A 4 28.73 -2.30 -24.50
N LEU A 5 28.31 -1.10 -24.05
CA LEU A 5 28.63 -0.65 -22.71
C LEU A 5 27.65 -1.34 -21.78
N ILE A 6 28.03 -2.52 -21.33
CA ILE A 6 27.43 -3.18 -20.18
C ILE A 6 27.75 -2.28 -18.99
N THR A 7 26.84 -1.34 -18.73
CA THR A 7 26.73 -0.67 -17.44
C THR A 7 26.41 -1.79 -16.45
N ALA A 8 27.41 -2.29 -15.72
CA ALA A 8 27.25 -3.37 -14.74
C ALA A 8 26.26 -3.06 -13.60
N ASN A 9 25.73 -1.83 -13.56
CA ASN A 9 24.68 -1.38 -12.65
C ASN A 9 23.26 -1.43 -13.25
N ALA A 10 23.11 -1.71 -14.55
CA ALA A 10 21.83 -1.78 -15.26
C ALA A 10 20.93 -2.98 -14.90
N PRO A 11 21.43 -4.21 -14.59
CA PRO A 11 20.51 -5.32 -14.36
C PRO A 11 19.67 -5.13 -13.09
N LEU A 12 20.22 -4.48 -12.06
CA LEU A 12 19.41 -4.09 -10.90
C LEU A 12 18.38 -3.01 -11.25
N THR A 13 18.72 -2.06 -12.12
CA THR A 13 17.78 -1.00 -12.50
C THR A 13 16.62 -1.55 -13.31
N ASP A 14 16.89 -2.50 -14.21
CA ASP A 14 15.87 -3.17 -15.03
C ASP A 14 15.02 -4.13 -14.18
N LEU A 15 15.60 -4.76 -13.15
CA LEU A 15 14.87 -5.59 -12.19
C LEU A 15 13.99 -4.75 -11.25
N VAL A 16 14.47 -3.58 -10.80
CA VAL A 16 13.71 -2.61 -10.00
C VAL A 16 12.63 -1.95 -10.86
N PHE A 17 12.92 -1.63 -12.12
CA PHE A 17 11.97 -1.08 -13.06
C PHE A 17 10.87 -2.10 -13.38
N GLY A 18 11.24 -3.34 -13.73
CA GLY A 18 10.33 -4.45 -13.89
C GLY A 18 9.48 -4.67 -12.65
N ALA A 19 10.08 -4.74 -11.46
CA ALA A 19 9.35 -4.83 -10.20
C ALA A 19 8.38 -3.64 -10.05
N SER A 20 8.80 -2.40 -10.31
CA SER A 20 7.92 -1.23 -10.23
C SER A 20 6.79 -1.21 -11.28
N LEU A 21 7.01 -1.81 -12.45
CA LEU A 21 6.02 -1.97 -13.52
C LEU A 21 5.02 -3.09 -13.16
N PHE A 22 5.50 -4.16 -12.51
CA PHE A 22 4.70 -5.29 -12.01
C PHE A 22 4.08 -5.05 -10.62
N PHE A 23 4.51 -4.01 -9.88
CA PHE A 23 3.92 -3.53 -8.63
C PHE A 23 3.18 -2.22 -8.91
N PRO A 24 1.90 -2.27 -9.35
CA PRO A 24 1.09 -1.10 -9.64
C PRO A 24 1.12 -0.06 -8.50
N PRO A 25 0.77 1.21 -8.75
CA PRO A 25 0.55 2.22 -7.70
C PRO A 25 -0.33 1.73 -6.54
N LEU A 26 -1.18 0.73 -6.81
CA LEU A 26 -1.93 -0.02 -5.82
C LEU A 26 -1.07 -0.67 -4.72
N PHE A 27 0.08 -1.25 -5.05
CA PHE A 27 0.96 -1.86 -4.04
C PHE A 27 1.56 -0.82 -3.11
N LYS A 28 2.01 0.32 -3.65
CA LYS A 28 2.47 1.47 -2.85
C LYS A 28 1.38 1.98 -1.93
N ALA A 29 0.15 2.08 -2.44
CA ALA A 29 -0.98 2.54 -1.66
C ALA A 29 -1.46 1.53 -0.62
N VAL A 30 -1.36 0.22 -0.88
CA VAL A 30 -1.66 -0.82 0.11
C VAL A 30 -0.65 -0.77 1.25
N LEU A 31 0.64 -0.63 0.94
CA LEU A 31 1.67 -0.47 1.98
C LEU A 31 1.45 0.81 2.80
N LEU A 32 1.19 1.94 2.15
CA LEU A 32 0.97 3.22 2.81
C LEU A 32 -0.35 3.22 3.61
N GLY A 33 -1.41 2.64 3.05
CA GLY A 33 -2.70 2.42 3.71
C GLY A 33 -2.61 1.47 4.90
N PHE A 34 -1.73 0.46 4.85
CA PHE A 34 -1.44 -0.42 5.98
C PHE A 34 -0.79 0.35 7.14
N PHE A 35 0.13 1.28 6.87
CA PHE A 35 0.67 2.15 7.91
C PHE A 35 -0.40 3.04 8.55
N PHE A 36 -1.29 3.65 7.75
CA PHE A 36 -2.41 4.42 8.30
C PHE A 36 -3.35 3.55 9.13
N TRP A 37 -3.70 2.36 8.63
CA TRP A 37 -4.54 1.43 9.35
C TRP A 37 -3.91 0.99 10.68
N LEU A 38 -2.60 0.74 10.74
CA LEU A 38 -1.91 0.41 12.00
C LEU A 38 -2.03 1.53 13.05
N LEU A 39 -2.09 2.79 12.63
CA LEU A 39 -2.31 3.91 13.53
C LEU A 39 -3.77 4.00 13.95
N ILE A 40 -4.72 3.82 13.03
CA ILE A 40 -6.15 4.05 13.26
C ILE A 40 -6.83 2.87 13.97
N HIS A 41 -6.48 1.63 13.61
CA HIS A 41 -7.11 0.41 14.13
C HIS A 41 -7.05 0.28 15.66
N PRO A 42 -5.91 0.53 16.35
CA PRO A 42 -5.86 0.45 17.81
C PRO A 42 -6.77 1.44 18.52
N LEU A 43 -7.01 2.62 17.92
CA LEU A 43 -7.90 3.63 18.49
C LEU A 43 -9.37 3.19 18.39
N LEU A 44 -9.77 2.64 17.24
CA LEU A 44 -11.14 2.17 17.03
C LEU A 44 -11.40 0.77 17.61
N ARG A 45 -10.36 0.03 17.99
CA ARG A 45 -10.47 -1.31 18.58
C ARG A 45 -11.44 -1.35 19.75
N GLY A 46 -11.30 -0.43 20.71
CA GLY A 46 -12.16 -0.40 21.90
C GLY A 46 -13.64 -0.31 21.54
N TRP A 47 -13.98 0.56 20.59
CA TRP A 47 -15.33 0.74 20.09
C TRP A 47 -15.82 -0.47 19.29
N MET A 48 -15.00 -0.97 18.38
CA MET A 48 -15.33 -2.10 17.49
C MET A 48 -15.63 -3.41 18.25
N TYR A 49 -15.01 -3.58 19.43
CA TYR A 49 -15.25 -4.72 20.32
C TYR A 49 -16.18 -4.40 21.51
N SER A 50 -16.88 -3.25 21.51
CA SER A 50 -17.81 -2.86 22.58
C SER A 50 -19.10 -3.70 22.63
N GLY A 51 -19.34 -4.57 21.65
CA GLY A 51 -20.55 -5.41 21.56
C GLY A 51 -21.69 -4.79 20.75
N ASP A 52 -21.59 -3.51 20.40
CA ASP A 52 -22.58 -2.79 19.56
C ASP A 52 -22.42 -3.08 18.05
N ILE A 53 -21.23 -3.54 17.62
CA ILE A 53 -20.92 -3.84 16.22
C ILE A 53 -21.18 -5.32 15.94
N TRP A 54 -22.03 -5.61 14.93
CA TRP A 54 -22.44 -6.98 14.58
C TRP A 54 -21.29 -7.85 14.05
N HIS A 55 -20.46 -7.32 13.15
CA HIS A 55 -19.31 -8.04 12.57
C HIS A 55 -18.02 -7.19 12.63
N PRO A 56 -17.25 -7.28 13.73
CA PRO A 56 -16.01 -6.53 13.94
C PRO A 56 -14.98 -6.71 12.80
N THR A 57 -14.90 -7.90 12.22
CA THR A 57 -13.96 -8.20 11.13
C THR A 57 -14.33 -7.53 9.80
N LEU A 58 -15.62 -7.42 9.49
CA LEU A 58 -16.09 -6.70 8.30
C LEU A 58 -15.86 -5.18 8.44
N MET A 59 -16.04 -4.66 9.65
CA MET A 59 -15.73 -3.26 9.95
C MET A 59 -14.23 -2.98 9.81
N ASP A 60 -13.38 -3.88 10.30
CA ASP A 60 -11.93 -3.73 10.17
C ASP A 60 -11.46 -3.74 8.70
N LEU A 61 -12.02 -4.65 7.89
CA LEU A 61 -11.73 -4.72 6.46
C LEU A 61 -12.13 -3.44 5.73
N SER A 62 -13.31 -2.88 6.02
CA SER A 62 -13.76 -1.64 5.37
C SER A 62 -12.88 -0.46 5.78
N LEU A 63 -12.46 -0.40 7.04
CA LEU A 63 -11.53 0.60 7.55
C LEU A 63 -10.17 0.50 6.83
N PHE A 64 -9.67 -0.72 6.65
CA PHE A 64 -8.45 -0.96 5.87
C PHE A 64 -8.59 -0.49 4.42
N VAL A 65 -9.69 -0.83 3.73
CA VAL A 65 -9.94 -0.38 2.35
C VAL A 65 -10.04 1.14 2.25
N LEU A 66 -10.66 1.81 3.24
CA LEU A 66 -10.69 3.28 3.30
C LEU A 66 -9.28 3.87 3.43
N CYS A 67 -8.42 3.29 4.27
CA CYS A 67 -7.02 3.71 4.40
C CYS A 67 -6.24 3.53 3.09
N VAL A 68 -6.42 2.40 2.40
CA VAL A 68 -5.80 2.14 1.09
C VAL A 68 -6.31 3.12 0.03
N THR A 69 -7.59 3.45 0.05
CA THR A 69 -8.18 4.42 -0.90
C THR A 69 -7.68 5.84 -0.64
N ALA A 70 -7.57 6.24 0.62
CA ALA A 70 -6.98 7.53 1.00
C ALA A 70 -5.49 7.59 0.62
N ALA A 71 -4.75 6.49 0.80
CA ALA A 71 -3.36 6.37 0.38
C ALA A 71 -3.20 6.44 -1.15
N LEU A 72 -4.09 5.78 -1.90
CA LEU A 72 -4.16 5.87 -3.36
C LEU A 72 -4.42 7.31 -3.82
N TRP A 73 -5.39 7.98 -3.21
CA TRP A 73 -5.67 9.40 -3.48
C TRP A 73 -4.42 10.23 -3.22
N LEU A 74 -3.81 10.10 -2.04
CA LEU A 74 -2.62 10.87 -1.66
C LEU A 74 -1.47 10.68 -2.64
N LEU A 75 -1.25 9.44 -3.10
CA LEU A 75 -0.25 9.12 -4.14
C LEU A 75 -0.63 9.64 -5.53
N SER A 76 -1.91 9.87 -5.81
CA SER A 76 -2.38 10.48 -7.06
C SER A 76 -2.31 12.01 -7.05
N LEU A 77 -2.15 12.64 -5.88
CA LEU A 77 -2.01 14.09 -5.72
C LEU A 77 -0.57 14.58 -5.94
N GLY A 78 0.42 13.70 -5.82
CA GLY A 78 1.84 13.98 -6.04
C GLY A 78 2.33 13.51 -7.40
#